data_AF-A0A7G4RG53-F1
#
_entry.id   AF-A0A7G4RG53-F1
#
_cell.length_a   1.000
_cell.length_b   1.000
_cell.length_c   1.000
_cell.angle_alpha   90.00
_cell.angle_beta   90.00
_cell.angle_gamma   90.00
#
_symmetry.space_group_name_H-M   'P 1'
#
loop_
_entity.id
_entity.type
_entity.pdbx_description
1 polymer ?
#
loop_
_entity_poly.entity_id
_entity_poly.type
_entity_poly.pdbx_seq_one_letter_code
_entity_poly.pdbx_strand_id
1 'polypeptide(L)'
;MNSKVEEEKKAAKERYEGLLAALEVENTKRIHQNLLFEMRPSKMLFEKMYEQNQVNPLHIEFISKNSGAKFTIENKFFPHGWITTCPENATKEELDCIRDVVLETIAHPKNACEGYQPKLLAFFPDNTPEEEIFEFVKAAKEKGIEVNLFIGKRSEFDKINQDHSQKTKEVIESGNLDKLPGWDGFMREISKSQGGKVGAELLNKYHSEQTSLFRPSSS
;
A
#
# COMPACT_ATOMS: atom_id res chain seq x y z
N MET A 1 1.04 25.25 13.39
CA MET A 1 1.59 23.87 13.49
C MET A 1 0.61 22.91 14.15
N ASN A 2 -0.06 23.27 15.26
CA ASN A 2 -1.07 22.40 15.89
C ASN A 2 -2.24 21.98 14.99
N SER A 3 -2.68 22.82 14.04
CA SER A 3 -3.81 22.47 13.15
C SER A 3 -3.49 21.33 12.18
N LYS A 4 -2.29 21.31 11.58
CA LYS A 4 -1.89 20.28 10.60
C LYS A 4 -1.77 18.89 11.23
N VAL A 5 -1.22 18.81 12.43
CA VAL A 5 -1.12 17.54 13.17
C VAL A 5 -2.52 17.01 13.52
N GLU A 6 -3.45 17.88 13.91
CA GLU A 6 -4.84 17.48 14.19
C GLU A 6 -5.62 17.07 12.92
N GLU A 7 -5.35 17.70 11.78
CA GLU A 7 -5.88 17.30 10.47
C GLU A 7 -5.36 15.93 10.04
N GLU A 8 -4.05 15.69 10.19
CA GLU A 8 -3.40 14.41 9.88
C GLU A 8 -3.92 13.28 10.76
N LYS A 9 -4.09 13.54 12.05
CA LYS A 9 -4.74 12.66 13.01
C LYS A 9 -6.15 12.29 12.54
N LYS A 10 -6.99 13.28 12.27
CA LYS A 10 -8.37 13.05 11.81
C LYS A 10 -8.39 12.21 10.54
N ALA A 11 -7.51 12.49 9.57
CA ALA A 11 -7.39 11.72 8.35
C ALA A 11 -6.93 10.28 8.60
N ALA A 12 -5.98 10.05 9.51
CA ALA A 12 -5.51 8.71 9.88
C ALA A 12 -6.63 7.89 10.54
N LYS A 13 -7.39 8.49 11.47
CA LYS A 13 -8.53 7.85 12.12
C LYS A 13 -9.61 7.47 11.12
N GLU A 14 -9.97 8.36 10.21
CA GLU A 14 -11.02 8.06 9.23
C GLU A 14 -10.57 7.04 8.18
N ARG A 15 -9.28 7.00 7.81
CA ARG A 15 -8.74 5.91 6.97
C ARG A 15 -8.83 4.57 7.68
N TYR A 16 -8.52 4.54 8.97
CA TYR A 16 -8.68 3.34 9.81
C TYR A 16 -10.15 2.91 9.91
N GLU A 17 -11.08 3.83 10.14
CA GLU A 17 -12.53 3.55 10.19
C GLU A 17 -13.10 3.15 8.81
N GLY A 18 -12.64 3.77 7.73
CA GLY A 18 -12.99 3.41 6.36
C GLY A 18 -12.52 2.02 5.99
N LEU A 19 -11.31 1.65 6.41
CA LEU A 19 -10.77 0.30 6.26
C LEU A 19 -11.57 -0.73 7.06
N LEU A 20 -11.94 -0.41 8.31
CA LEU A 20 -12.81 -1.28 9.10
C LEU A 20 -14.17 -1.51 8.42
N ALA A 21 -14.76 -0.45 7.87
CA ALA A 21 -16.01 -0.56 7.13
C ALA A 21 -15.83 -1.35 5.83
N ALA A 22 -14.73 -1.17 5.10
CA ALA A 22 -14.42 -1.94 3.89
C ALA A 22 -14.27 -3.43 4.23
N LEU A 23 -13.55 -3.77 5.30
CA LEU A 23 -13.46 -5.14 5.78
C LEU A 23 -14.80 -5.72 6.22
N GLU A 24 -15.62 -4.95 6.92
CA GLU A 24 -16.96 -5.40 7.31
C GLU A 24 -17.82 -5.65 6.08
N VAL A 25 -17.74 -4.76 5.09
CA VAL A 25 -18.43 -4.88 3.81
C VAL A 25 -17.93 -6.10 3.03
N GLU A 26 -16.62 -6.31 2.89
CA GLU A 26 -16.07 -7.47 2.18
C GLU A 26 -16.36 -8.79 2.93
N ASN A 27 -16.29 -8.79 4.26
CA ASN A 27 -16.70 -9.93 5.07
C ASN A 27 -18.21 -10.23 4.97
N THR A 28 -19.05 -9.23 4.67
CA THR A 28 -20.52 -9.38 4.60
C THR A 28 -21.08 -9.49 3.17
N LYS A 29 -20.41 -8.97 2.13
CA LYS A 29 -20.98 -8.82 0.78
C LYS A 29 -20.83 -10.01 -0.13
N ARG A 30 -19.88 -10.93 0.07
CA ARG A 30 -19.83 -12.33 -0.44
C ARG A 30 -18.37 -12.81 -0.48
N ILE A 31 -18.24 -14.13 -0.50
CA ILE A 31 -17.07 -14.98 -0.84
C ILE A 31 -16.25 -15.51 0.36
N HIS A 32 -16.13 -14.84 1.51
CA HIS A 32 -15.09 -15.24 2.48
C HIS A 32 -15.48 -15.29 3.97
N GLN A 33 -16.65 -15.84 4.34
CA GLN A 33 -17.04 -16.04 5.76
C GLN A 33 -16.00 -16.82 6.59
N ASN A 34 -15.13 -17.60 5.92
CA ASN A 34 -14.06 -18.38 6.55
C ASN A 34 -12.69 -17.68 6.52
N LEU A 35 -12.47 -16.63 5.73
CA LEU A 35 -11.21 -15.88 5.77
C LEU A 35 -11.28 -14.87 6.90
N LEU A 36 -11.00 -15.35 8.11
CA LEU A 36 -10.89 -14.48 9.25
C LEU A 36 -9.50 -13.82 9.21
N PHE A 37 -9.45 -12.51 9.03
CA PHE A 37 -8.23 -11.73 9.23
C PHE A 37 -8.23 -11.09 10.61
N GLU A 38 -7.13 -11.21 11.34
CA GLU A 38 -6.85 -10.39 12.51
C GLU A 38 -6.11 -9.12 12.07
N MET A 39 -6.62 -7.95 12.47
CA MET A 39 -5.96 -6.67 12.20
C MET A 39 -5.07 -6.23 13.37
N ARG A 40 -3.86 -5.75 13.06
CA ARG A 40 -2.94 -5.13 14.03
C ARG A 40 -2.35 -3.82 13.50
N PRO A 41 -2.24 -2.73 14.28
CA PRO A 41 -2.73 -2.58 15.63
C PRO A 41 -4.25 -2.69 15.64
N SER A 42 -4.78 -3.35 16.67
CA SER A 42 -6.23 -3.43 16.85
C SER A 42 -6.79 -2.04 17.15
N LYS A 43 -8.11 -1.86 16.97
CA LYS A 43 -8.80 -0.57 17.20
C LYS A 43 -8.43 0.06 18.54
N MET A 44 -8.39 -0.75 19.59
CA MET A 44 -8.03 -0.32 20.94
C MET A 44 -6.58 0.20 21.05
N LEU A 45 -5.64 -0.41 20.34
CA LEU A 45 -4.24 0.04 20.35
C LEU A 45 -4.06 1.32 19.51
N PHE A 46 -4.75 1.40 18.36
CA PHE A 46 -4.80 2.60 17.55
C PHE A 46 -5.37 3.80 18.33
N GLU A 47 -6.50 3.62 19.02
CA GLU A 47 -7.11 4.65 19.87
C GLU A 47 -6.16 5.13 20.97
N LYS A 48 -5.45 4.21 21.65
CA LYS A 48 -4.46 4.57 22.68
C LYS A 48 -3.28 5.37 22.12
N MET A 49 -2.74 4.99 20.97
CA MET A 49 -1.64 5.72 20.32
C MET A 49 -2.07 7.11 19.88
N TYR A 50 -3.30 7.21 19.36
CA TYR A 50 -3.92 8.46 18.96
C TYR A 50 -4.07 9.43 20.14
N GLU A 51 -4.57 8.94 21.28
CA GLU A 51 -4.72 9.71 22.53
C GLU A 51 -3.37 10.18 23.10
N GLN A 52 -2.29 9.44 22.86
CA GLN A 52 -0.95 9.75 23.35
C GLN A 52 -0.14 10.69 22.42
N ASN A 53 -0.77 11.32 21.42
CA ASN A 53 -0.10 12.15 20.40
C ASN A 53 0.98 11.41 19.59
N GLN A 54 0.96 10.08 19.57
CA GLN A 54 1.87 9.26 18.78
C GLN A 54 1.17 8.88 17.47
N VAL A 55 1.12 9.83 16.54
CA VAL A 55 0.62 9.56 15.20
C VAL A 55 1.70 8.79 14.46
N ASN A 56 1.66 7.47 14.53
CA ASN A 56 2.44 6.66 13.60
C ASN A 56 1.81 6.80 12.20
N PRO A 57 2.62 6.88 11.13
CA PRO A 57 2.12 6.62 9.79
C PRO A 57 1.33 5.31 9.82
N LEU A 58 0.13 5.31 9.24
CA LEU A 58 -0.83 4.22 9.32
C LEU A 58 -0.15 2.90 8.90
N HIS A 59 0.23 2.05 9.85
CA HIS A 59 0.80 0.72 9.63
C HIS A 59 -0.20 -0.30 10.14
N ILE A 60 -0.78 -1.07 9.24
CA ILE A 60 -1.78 -2.07 9.57
C ILE A 60 -1.36 -3.41 8.98
N GLU A 61 -1.39 -4.43 9.80
CA GLU A 61 -1.12 -5.82 9.48
C GLU A 61 -2.44 -6.58 9.45
N PHE A 62 -2.64 -7.39 8.42
CA PHE A 62 -3.75 -8.32 8.31
C PHE A 62 -3.16 -9.71 8.38
N ILE A 63 -3.53 -10.46 9.41
CA ILE A 63 -3.02 -11.79 9.66
C ILE A 63 -4.15 -12.77 9.37
N SER A 64 -4.01 -13.57 8.33
CA SER A 64 -4.97 -14.65 8.04
C SER A 64 -4.96 -15.66 9.18
N LYS A 65 -6.13 -15.96 9.73
CA LYS A 65 -6.28 -17.05 10.72
C LYS A 65 -6.20 -18.44 10.07
N ASN A 66 -6.26 -18.53 8.75
CA ASN A 66 -6.22 -19.80 8.02
C ASN A 66 -4.78 -20.20 7.69
N SER A 67 -4.04 -19.30 7.03
CA SER A 67 -2.68 -19.56 6.55
C SER A 67 -1.60 -18.97 7.46
N GLY A 68 -1.95 -18.04 8.36
CA GLY A 68 -0.98 -17.21 9.07
C GLY A 68 -0.33 -16.14 8.18
N ALA A 69 -0.75 -16.01 6.92
CA ALA A 69 -0.26 -15.01 5.99
C ALA A 69 -0.44 -13.59 6.56
N LYS A 70 0.64 -12.81 6.54
CA LYS A 70 0.68 -11.45 7.06
C LYS A 70 0.84 -10.45 5.92
N PHE A 71 -0.22 -9.70 5.66
CA PHE A 71 -0.24 -8.58 4.73
C PHE A 71 -0.01 -7.29 5.50
N THR A 72 0.66 -6.31 4.91
CA THR A 72 0.81 -4.98 5.53
C THR A 72 0.35 -3.87 4.59
N ILE A 73 -0.32 -2.87 5.16
CA ILE A 73 -0.63 -1.60 4.50
C ILE A 73 0.01 -0.49 5.32
N GLU A 74 0.83 0.32 4.65
CA GLU A 74 1.58 1.42 5.24
C GLU A 74 1.31 2.71 4.48
N ASN A 75 0.75 3.74 5.13
CA ASN A 75 0.76 5.11 4.59
C ASN A 75 2.08 5.78 4.98
N LYS A 76 3.17 5.34 4.35
CA LYS A 76 4.53 5.77 4.70
C LYS A 76 4.80 7.24 4.33
N PHE A 77 4.16 7.76 3.29
CA PHE A 77 4.41 9.11 2.77
C PHE A 77 3.12 9.91 2.64
N PHE A 78 2.76 10.62 3.71
CA PHE A 78 1.55 11.44 3.71
C PHE A 78 1.60 12.56 2.65
N PRO A 79 0.48 12.87 1.97
CA PRO A 79 -0.81 12.18 2.06
C PRO A 79 -0.91 10.94 1.15
N HIS A 80 -0.08 10.87 0.11
CA HIS A 80 -0.41 10.11 -1.10
C HIS A 80 0.31 8.78 -1.26
N GLY A 81 1.45 8.56 -0.60
CA GLY A 81 2.29 7.40 -0.84
C GLY A 81 2.01 6.25 0.12
N TRP A 82 1.56 5.15 -0.46
CA TRP A 82 1.20 3.91 0.21
C TRP A 82 2.14 2.78 -0.17
N ILE A 83 2.34 1.86 0.76
CA ILE A 83 3.07 0.62 0.55
C ILE A 83 2.15 -0.52 0.96
N THR A 84 2.05 -1.54 0.11
CA THR A 84 1.41 -2.80 0.47
C THR A 84 2.36 -3.96 0.26
N THR A 85 2.30 -4.97 1.13
CA THR A 85 3.11 -6.18 0.98
C THR A 85 2.28 -7.45 1.01
N CYS A 86 2.48 -8.30 0.01
CA CYS A 86 1.85 -9.62 -0.11
C CYS A 86 2.83 -10.72 0.35
N PRO A 87 2.41 -11.66 1.21
CA PRO A 87 3.26 -12.73 1.71
C PRO A 87 3.26 -13.96 0.78
N GLU A 88 4.35 -14.73 0.80
CA GLU A 88 4.56 -15.93 -0.05
C GLU A 88 3.56 -17.07 0.22
N ASN A 89 3.01 -17.15 1.43
CA ASN A 89 2.13 -18.22 1.87
C ASN A 89 0.63 -17.87 1.76
N ALA A 90 0.28 -16.75 1.11
CA ALA A 90 -1.11 -16.37 0.90
C ALA A 90 -1.77 -17.24 -0.17
N THR A 91 -3.05 -17.57 0.02
CA THR A 91 -3.87 -18.15 -1.07
C THR A 91 -4.34 -17.05 -2.03
N LYS A 92 -4.76 -17.44 -3.24
CA LYS A 92 -5.36 -16.50 -4.21
C LYS A 92 -6.57 -15.78 -3.61
N GLU A 93 -7.44 -16.48 -2.89
CA GLU A 93 -8.60 -15.85 -2.24
C GLU A 93 -8.19 -14.82 -1.19
N GLU A 94 -7.11 -15.08 -0.44
CA GLU A 94 -6.58 -14.13 0.54
C GLU A 94 -5.98 -12.90 -0.14
N LEU A 95 -5.27 -13.09 -1.27
CA LEU A 95 -4.73 -12.00 -2.09
C LEU A 95 -5.84 -11.13 -2.69
N ASP A 96 -6.88 -11.73 -3.23
CA ASP A 96 -8.03 -11.02 -3.81
C ASP A 96 -8.77 -10.19 -2.76
N CYS A 97 -9.08 -10.80 -1.61
CA CYS A 97 -9.76 -10.12 -0.50
C CYS A 97 -8.93 -8.94 0.01
N ILE A 98 -7.64 -9.14 0.26
CA ILE A 98 -6.76 -8.07 0.75
C ILE A 98 -6.57 -6.99 -0.30
N ARG A 99 -6.42 -7.33 -1.59
CA ARG A 99 -6.37 -6.35 -2.68
C ARG A 99 -7.57 -5.41 -2.59
N ASP A 100 -8.78 -5.95 -2.56
CA ASP A 100 -10.00 -5.12 -2.64
C ASP A 100 -10.10 -4.19 -1.42
N VAL A 101 -9.81 -4.72 -0.23
CA VAL A 101 -9.74 -3.96 1.03
C VAL A 101 -8.69 -2.84 0.97
N VAL A 102 -7.48 -3.14 0.48
CA VAL A 102 -6.37 -2.18 0.34
C VAL A 102 -6.76 -1.06 -0.61
N LEU A 103 -7.27 -1.41 -1.79
CA LEU A 103 -7.56 -0.44 -2.83
C LEU A 103 -8.73 0.47 -2.47
N GLU A 104 -9.78 -0.05 -1.82
CA GLU A 104 -10.87 0.79 -1.30
C GLU A 104 -10.38 1.80 -0.25
N THR A 105 -9.46 1.38 0.61
CA THR A 105 -8.87 2.26 1.64
C THR A 105 -8.07 3.41 1.04
N ILE A 106 -7.40 3.15 -0.09
CA ILE A 106 -6.49 4.10 -0.73
C ILE A 106 -7.22 5.06 -1.68
N ALA A 107 -8.23 4.58 -2.40
CA ALA A 107 -8.82 5.26 -3.55
C ALA A 107 -9.40 6.64 -3.19
N HIS A 108 -10.26 6.74 -2.17
CA HIS A 108 -10.98 7.99 -1.88
C HIS A 108 -11.33 8.12 -0.39
N PRO A 109 -10.36 8.48 0.49
CA PRO A 109 -10.71 8.79 1.88
C PRO A 109 -11.63 10.02 1.93
N LYS A 110 -12.70 9.97 2.73
CA LYS A 110 -13.73 11.04 2.78
C LYS A 110 -13.17 12.44 3.09
N ASN A 111 -12.07 12.52 3.83
CA ASN A 111 -11.33 13.76 4.13
C ASN A 111 -10.00 13.84 3.37
N ALA A 112 -9.92 13.29 2.16
CA ALA A 112 -8.78 13.53 1.29
C ALA A 112 -8.59 15.05 1.09
N CYS A 113 -7.34 15.52 1.12
CA CYS A 113 -7.06 16.90 0.76
C CYS A 113 -7.49 17.17 -0.69
N GLU A 114 -7.89 18.40 -1.00
CA GLU A 114 -8.18 18.81 -2.37
C GLU A 114 -6.98 18.47 -3.27
N GLY A 115 -7.24 17.79 -4.40
CA GLY A 115 -6.18 17.33 -5.32
C GLY A 115 -5.48 16.03 -4.91
N TYR A 116 -6.03 15.23 -3.99
CA TYR A 116 -5.46 13.93 -3.61
C TYR A 116 -5.33 12.97 -4.79
N GLN A 117 -4.09 12.53 -5.06
CA GLN A 117 -3.73 11.56 -6.08
C GLN A 117 -2.97 10.39 -5.43
N PRO A 118 -3.65 9.29 -5.08
CA PRO A 118 -3.01 8.18 -4.39
C PRO A 118 -1.94 7.51 -5.25
N LYS A 119 -0.81 7.21 -4.62
CA LYS A 119 0.30 6.43 -5.18
C LYS A 119 0.56 5.21 -4.30
N LEU A 120 0.80 4.08 -4.92
CA LEU A 120 0.99 2.80 -4.26
C LEU A 120 2.24 2.10 -4.78
N LEU A 121 3.08 1.62 -3.87
CA LEU A 121 4.09 0.63 -4.16
C LEU A 121 3.60 -0.73 -3.64
N ALA A 122 3.36 -1.68 -4.55
CA ALA A 122 2.97 -3.03 -4.19
C ALA A 122 4.18 -3.98 -4.27
N PHE A 123 4.47 -4.66 -3.16
CA PHE A 123 5.45 -5.73 -3.08
C PHE A 123 4.79 -7.08 -3.36
N PHE A 124 5.34 -7.82 -4.32
CA PHE A 124 5.01 -9.19 -4.61
C PHE A 124 6.26 -10.08 -4.50
N PRO A 125 6.15 -11.28 -3.93
CA PRO A 125 7.20 -12.29 -4.01
C PRO A 125 7.53 -12.70 -5.45
N ASP A 126 8.76 -13.20 -5.67
CA ASP A 126 9.26 -13.66 -6.99
C ASP A 126 8.40 -14.77 -7.63
N ASN A 127 7.67 -15.53 -6.81
CA ASN A 127 6.84 -16.65 -7.24
C ASN A 127 5.37 -16.29 -7.45
N THR A 128 4.98 -15.02 -7.27
CA THR A 128 3.59 -14.60 -7.54
C THR A 128 3.29 -14.69 -9.04
N PRO A 129 2.19 -15.36 -9.46
CA PRO A 129 1.80 -15.42 -10.87
C PRO A 129 1.57 -14.05 -11.49
N GLU A 130 2.04 -13.82 -12.72
CA GLU A 130 1.90 -12.53 -13.42
C GLU A 130 0.43 -12.09 -13.55
N GLU A 131 -0.47 -13.04 -13.76
CA GLU A 131 -1.91 -12.80 -13.91
C GLU A 131 -2.51 -12.15 -12.66
N GLU A 132 -2.12 -12.59 -11.47
CA GLU A 132 -2.58 -12.01 -10.20
C GLU A 132 -2.06 -10.58 -10.01
N ILE A 133 -0.81 -10.33 -10.42
CA ILE A 133 -0.21 -8.98 -10.38
C ILE A 133 -0.93 -8.05 -11.38
N PHE A 134 -1.30 -8.55 -12.57
CA PHE A 134 -2.07 -7.78 -13.56
C PHE A 134 -3.49 -7.47 -13.08
N GLU A 135 -4.18 -8.42 -12.47
CA GLU A 135 -5.49 -8.20 -11.84
C GLU A 135 -5.39 -7.10 -10.77
N PHE A 136 -4.34 -7.13 -9.93
CA PHE A 136 -4.06 -6.09 -8.94
C PHE A 136 -3.87 -4.71 -9.58
N VAL A 137 -2.97 -4.61 -10.56
CA VAL A 137 -2.66 -3.35 -11.26
C VAL A 137 -3.89 -2.77 -11.94
N LYS A 138 -4.73 -3.63 -12.54
CA LYS A 138 -5.98 -3.22 -13.18
C LYS A 138 -6.97 -2.65 -12.17
N ALA A 139 -7.27 -3.37 -11.10
CA ALA A 139 -8.21 -2.93 -10.07
C ALA A 139 -7.78 -1.61 -9.42
N ALA A 140 -6.48 -1.42 -9.20
CA ALA A 140 -5.93 -0.20 -8.63
C ALA A 140 -6.09 1.01 -9.58
N LYS A 141 -5.79 0.82 -10.87
CA LYS A 141 -5.92 1.88 -11.88
C LYS A 141 -7.38 2.28 -12.12
N GLU A 142 -8.32 1.34 -12.10
CA GLU A 142 -9.76 1.63 -12.18
C GLU A 142 -10.25 2.54 -11.04
N LYS A 143 -9.54 2.51 -9.91
CA LYS A 143 -9.77 3.38 -8.74
C LYS A 143 -8.93 4.66 -8.74
N GLY A 144 -8.24 4.98 -9.84
CA GLY A 144 -7.42 6.19 -9.97
C GLY A 144 -6.12 6.18 -9.16
N ILE A 145 -5.62 5.00 -8.77
CA ILE A 145 -4.37 4.86 -8.00
C ILE A 145 -3.18 4.69 -8.95
N GLU A 146 -2.14 5.50 -8.77
CA GLU A 146 -0.85 5.33 -9.45
C GLU A 146 -0.10 4.15 -8.81
N VAL A 147 0.20 3.10 -9.60
CA VAL A 147 0.84 1.88 -9.07
C VAL A 147 2.29 1.76 -9.54
N ASN A 148 3.17 1.50 -8.57
CA ASN A 148 4.54 1.03 -8.74
C ASN A 148 4.64 -0.39 -8.19
N LEU A 149 5.54 -1.21 -8.75
CA LEU A 149 5.74 -2.60 -8.33
C LEU A 149 7.15 -2.83 -7.83
N PHE A 150 7.26 -3.71 -6.83
CA PHE A 150 8.48 -4.40 -6.47
C PHE A 150 8.19 -5.90 -6.50
N ILE A 151 8.90 -6.65 -7.34
CA ILE A 151 8.72 -8.11 -7.46
C ILE A 151 10.06 -8.76 -7.12
N GLY A 152 10.16 -9.39 -5.95
CA GLY A 152 11.47 -9.69 -5.39
C GLY A 152 11.47 -10.47 -4.09
N LYS A 153 12.68 -10.66 -3.56
CA LYS A 153 12.89 -11.17 -2.21
C LYS A 153 12.48 -10.14 -1.16
N ARG A 154 11.75 -10.60 -0.14
CA ARG A 154 11.33 -9.73 0.98
C ARG A 154 12.51 -9.07 1.69
N SER A 155 13.61 -9.77 1.86
CA SER A 155 14.82 -9.25 2.52
C SER A 155 15.47 -8.08 1.78
N GLU A 156 15.38 -8.04 0.44
CA GLU A 156 15.84 -6.91 -0.35
C GLU A 156 14.96 -5.68 -0.12
N PHE A 157 13.63 -5.88 -0.16
CA PHE A 157 12.66 -4.83 0.09
C PHE A 157 12.81 -4.25 1.51
N ASP A 158 12.89 -5.11 2.53
CA ASP A 158 13.02 -4.69 3.93
C ASP A 158 14.31 -3.88 4.15
N LYS A 159 15.41 -4.24 3.48
CA LYS A 159 16.66 -3.47 3.54
C LYS A 159 16.48 -2.06 2.97
N ILE A 160 15.86 -1.92 1.80
CA ILE A 160 15.57 -0.60 1.20
C ILE A 160 14.66 0.23 2.13
N ASN A 161 13.66 -0.42 2.72
CA ASN A 161 12.75 0.21 3.67
C ASN A 161 13.47 0.74 4.91
N GLN A 162 14.38 -0.06 5.48
CA GLN A 162 15.21 0.29 6.63
C GLN A 162 16.19 1.41 6.31
N ASP A 163 16.93 1.31 5.20
CA ASP A 163 17.89 2.32 4.77
C ASP A 163 17.21 3.68 4.55
N HIS A 164 16.01 3.69 3.96
CA HIS A 164 15.23 4.91 3.78
C HIS A 164 14.77 5.51 5.12
N SER A 165 14.27 4.69 6.04
CA SER A 165 13.84 5.13 7.37
C SER A 165 15.00 5.71 8.18
N GLN A 166 16.18 5.07 8.11
CA GLN A 166 17.39 5.54 8.78
C GLN A 166 17.86 6.89 8.21
N LYS A 167 17.94 7.04 6.89
CA LYS A 167 18.27 8.32 6.23
C LYS A 167 17.28 9.42 6.61
N THR A 168 15.98 9.09 6.65
CA THR A 168 14.94 10.04 7.04
C THR A 168 15.16 10.52 8.47
N LYS A 169 15.45 9.61 9.40
CA LYS A 169 15.75 9.92 10.80
C LYS A 169 16.99 10.81 10.93
N GLU A 170 18.08 10.49 10.24
CA GLU A 170 19.32 11.29 10.25
C GLU A 170 19.08 12.72 9.75
N VAL A 171 18.28 12.88 8.68
CA VAL A 171 17.93 14.20 8.14
C VAL A 171 17.12 15.01 9.15
N ILE A 172 16.14 14.39 9.82
CA ILE A 172 15.35 15.04 10.88
C ILE A 172 16.25 15.47 12.04
N GLU A 173 17.11 14.56 12.53
CA GLU A 173 18.03 14.83 13.65
C GLU A 173 19.04 15.94 13.30
N SER A 174 19.46 16.03 12.04
CA SER A 174 20.35 17.11 11.56
C SER A 174 19.65 18.46 11.39
N GLY A 175 18.32 18.52 11.50
CA GLY A 175 17.52 19.72 11.26
C GLY A 175 17.43 20.16 9.79
N ASN A 176 17.96 19.37 8.86
CA ASN A 176 18.04 19.72 7.43
C ASN A 176 16.81 19.23 6.65
N LEU A 177 15.62 19.68 7.05
CA LEU A 177 14.34 19.16 6.56
C LEU A 177 14.15 19.29 5.04
N ASP A 178 14.85 20.20 4.38
CA ASP A 178 14.84 20.36 2.91
C ASP A 178 15.45 19.16 2.17
N LYS A 179 16.23 18.32 2.87
CA LYS A 179 16.86 17.11 2.31
C LYS A 179 16.08 15.83 2.58
N LEU A 180 14.85 15.93 3.08
CA LEU A 180 14.03 14.75 3.32
C LEU A 180 13.85 13.96 2.01
N PRO A 181 14.21 12.66 1.99
CA PRO A 181 14.16 11.88 0.74
C PRO A 181 12.73 11.74 0.21
N GLY A 182 11.72 11.66 1.09
CA GLY A 182 10.31 11.55 0.71
C GLY A 182 10.01 10.35 -0.19
N TRP A 183 8.89 10.42 -0.90
CA TRP A 183 8.43 9.40 -1.85
C TRP A 183 9.44 9.23 -3.00
N ASP A 184 9.86 10.33 -3.63
CA ASP A 184 10.74 10.28 -4.80
C ASP A 184 12.12 9.70 -4.48
N GLY A 185 12.66 10.01 -3.30
CA GLY A 185 13.90 9.41 -2.80
C GLY A 185 13.75 7.92 -2.52
N PHE A 186 12.60 7.50 -1.98
CA PHE A 186 12.30 6.07 -1.78
C PHE A 186 12.18 5.32 -3.10
N MET A 187 11.38 5.85 -4.04
CA MET A 187 11.17 5.27 -5.36
C MET A 187 12.46 5.20 -6.19
N ARG A 188 13.39 6.13 -5.98
CA ARG A 188 14.72 6.09 -6.60
C ARG A 188 15.57 4.91 -6.12
N GLU A 189 15.46 4.52 -4.85
CA GLU A 189 16.17 3.34 -4.34
C GLU A 189 15.48 2.05 -4.80
N ILE A 190 14.15 2.04 -4.83
CA ILE A 190 13.37 0.95 -5.41
C ILE A 190 13.75 0.72 -6.88
N SER A 191 13.82 1.75 -7.72
CA SER A 191 14.13 1.59 -9.15
C SER A 191 15.57 1.12 -9.44
N LYS A 192 16.49 1.26 -8.48
CA LYS A 192 17.86 0.72 -8.58
C LYS A 192 17.97 -0.75 -8.21
N SER A 193 17.04 -1.23 -7.38
CA SER A 193 16.99 -2.61 -6.89
C SER A 193 16.65 -3.61 -8.00
N GLN A 194 16.93 -4.89 -7.78
CA GLN A 194 16.54 -5.91 -8.76
C GLN A 194 15.01 -6.03 -8.80
N GLY A 195 14.37 -6.10 -7.62
CA GLY A 195 12.92 -6.27 -7.58
C GLY A 195 12.12 -5.09 -8.15
N GLY A 196 12.63 -3.86 -8.03
CA GLY A 196 12.01 -2.69 -8.68
C GLY A 196 12.20 -2.68 -10.20
N LYS A 197 13.29 -3.22 -10.74
CA LYS A 197 13.48 -3.36 -12.19
C LYS A 197 12.50 -4.37 -12.78
N VAL A 198 12.38 -5.54 -12.14
CA VAL A 198 11.39 -6.56 -12.53
C VAL A 198 9.97 -5.99 -12.48
N GLY A 199 9.64 -5.25 -11.40
CA GLY A 199 8.36 -4.55 -11.29
C GLY A 199 8.11 -3.55 -12.42
N ALA A 200 9.10 -2.76 -12.81
CA ALA A 200 8.99 -1.80 -13.91
C ALA A 200 8.82 -2.48 -15.28
N GLU A 201 9.55 -3.57 -15.53
CA GLU A 201 9.41 -4.39 -16.74
C GLU A 201 8.00 -4.97 -16.86
N LEU A 202 7.46 -5.52 -15.76
CA LEU A 202 6.11 -6.07 -15.73
C LEU A 202 5.04 -4.99 -15.95
N LEU A 203 5.19 -3.81 -15.33
CA LEU A 203 4.29 -2.68 -15.59
C LEU A 203 4.32 -2.24 -17.06
N ASN A 204 5.51 -2.17 -17.66
CA ASN A 204 5.66 -1.83 -19.08
C ASN A 204 4.96 -2.86 -19.97
N LYS A 205 5.11 -4.16 -19.65
CA LYS A 205 4.42 -5.25 -20.34
C LYS A 205 2.90 -5.05 -20.26
N TYR A 206 2.34 -4.86 -19.07
CA TYR A 206 0.91 -4.57 -18.87
C TYR A 206 0.42 -3.40 -19.74
N HIS A 207 1.17 -2.30 -19.77
CA HIS A 207 0.80 -1.13 -20.58
C HIS A 207 0.86 -1.40 -22.08
N SER A 208 1.85 -2.17 -22.54
CA SER A 208 2.00 -2.52 -23.96
C SER A 208 0.86 -3.42 -24.46
N GLU A 209 0.44 -4.39 -23.64
CA GLU A 209 -0.65 -5.31 -23.96
C GLU A 209 -1.99 -4.59 -24.02
N GLN A 210 -2.25 -3.65 -23.10
CA GLN A 210 -3.47 -2.82 -23.15
C GLN A 210 -3.50 -1.88 -24.35
N THR A 211 -2.36 -1.33 -24.76
CA THR A 211 -2.30 -0.44 -25.94
C THR A 211 -2.54 -1.21 -27.25
N SER A 212 -2.22 -2.51 -27.28
CA SER A 212 -2.44 -3.37 -28.46
C SER A 212 -3.91 -3.69 -28.73
N LEU A 213 -4.75 -3.74 -27.67
CA LEU A 213 -6.20 -4.01 -27.75
C LEU A 213 -7.02 -2.80 -28.24
N PHE A 214 -6.44 -1.60 -28.24
CA PHE A 214 -7.09 -0.35 -28.66
C PHE A 214 -6.67 0.16 -30.04
N ARG A 215 -5.93 -0.62 -30.83
CA ARG A 215 -5.78 -0.29 -32.26
C ARG A 215 -7.13 -0.53 -32.95
N PRO A 216 -7.78 0.49 -33.54
CA PRO A 216 -8.81 0.21 -34.52
C PRO A 216 -8.13 -0.59 -35.62
N SER A 217 -8.69 -1.75 -35.96
CA SER A 217 -8.43 -2.40 -37.22
C SER A 217 -8.85 -1.41 -38.31
N SER A 218 -7.92 -0.57 -38.76
CA SER A 218 -8.09 0.25 -39.96
C SER A 218 -8.31 -0.71 -41.11
N SER A 219 -9.58 -0.89 -41.44
CA SER A 219 -10.10 -1.46 -42.68
C SER A 219 -10.33 -0.31 -43.64
#